data_AF-A0A4Q3TD00-F1
#
_entry.id   AF-A0A4Q3TD00-F1
#
_cell.length_a   1.000
_cell.length_b   1.000
_cell.length_c   1.000
_cell.angle_alpha   90.00
_cell.angle_beta   90.00
_cell.angle_gamma   90.00
#
_symmetry.space_group_name_H-M   'P 1'
#
loop_
_entity.id
_entity.type
_entity.pdbx_description
1 polymer ?
#
loop_
_entity_poly.entity_id
_entity_poly.type
_entity_poly.pdbx_seq_one_letter_code
_entity_poly.pdbx_strand_id
1 'polypeptide(L)'
;DLNLRRQYIPTVLLQAEANPYDLRNLRQCSTIGAEVARLNEALGPDTDEPPVPDGSTLTERAGDAASRAALDAIRDATTDFIPGRSWVRRLTGAEQHSRHVQSAIQAGRMRRAFLKGIGMQRNCPPPASPGWFRPRGASQR
;
A
#
# COMPACT_ATOMS: atom_id res chain seq x y z
N ASP A 1 16.95 -23.60 5.40
CA ASP A 1 17.16 -23.16 4.01
C ASP A 1 16.32 -21.91 3.76
N LEU A 2 16.93 -20.72 3.88
CA LEU A 2 16.21 -19.44 3.83
C LEU A 2 16.09 -19.01 2.37
N ASN A 3 15.04 -19.50 1.71
CA ASN A 3 14.63 -19.02 0.39
C ASN A 3 14.13 -17.57 0.52
N LEU A 4 15.07 -16.62 0.69
CA LEU A 4 14.85 -15.20 0.52
C LEU A 4 14.53 -15.00 -0.97
N ARG A 5 13.28 -15.27 -1.35
CA ARG A 5 12.70 -14.80 -2.61
C ARG A 5 13.06 -13.33 -2.67
N ARG A 6 14.02 -12.97 -3.54
CA ARG A 6 14.40 -11.57 -3.79
C ARG A 6 13.09 -10.82 -3.99
N GLN A 7 12.73 -9.96 -3.03
CA GLN A 7 11.52 -9.16 -3.12
C GLN A 7 11.75 -8.19 -4.26
N TYR A 8 11.22 -8.55 -5.43
CA TYR A 8 11.25 -7.72 -6.62
C TYR A 8 10.31 -6.55 -6.39
N ILE A 9 10.82 -5.32 -6.49
CA ILE A 9 10.01 -4.11 -6.37
C ILE A 9 9.30 -3.91 -7.72
N PRO A 10 7.95 -3.89 -7.76
CA PRO A 10 7.21 -3.62 -8.98
C PRO A 10 7.64 -2.29 -9.63
N THR A 11 7.73 -2.26 -10.96
CA THR A 11 8.20 -1.08 -11.70
C THR A 11 7.36 0.17 -11.42
N VAL A 12 6.06 0.01 -11.16
CA VAL A 12 5.15 1.12 -10.82
C VAL A 12 5.54 1.79 -9.49
N LEU A 13 6.11 1.05 -8.54
CA LEU A 13 6.58 1.61 -7.27
C LEU A 13 7.93 2.31 -7.43
N LEU A 14 8.81 1.80 -8.30
CA LEU A 14 10.06 2.49 -8.66
C LEU A 14 9.78 3.82 -9.39
N GLN A 15 8.79 3.83 -10.27
CA GLN A 15 8.33 5.07 -10.93
C GLN A 15 7.76 6.06 -9.92
N ALA A 16 6.96 5.57 -8.97
CA ALA A 16 6.42 6.40 -7.88
C ALA A 16 7.52 6.95 -6.96
N GLU A 17 8.58 6.19 -6.68
CA GLU A 17 9.74 6.65 -5.91
C GLU A 17 10.53 7.73 -6.65
N ALA A 18 10.72 7.58 -7.97
CA ALA A 18 11.44 8.55 -8.78
C ALA A 18 10.69 9.89 -8.92
N ASN A 19 9.37 9.87 -9.10
CA ASN A 19 8.58 11.10 -9.23
C ASN A 19 7.12 10.94 -8.73
N PRO A 20 6.88 11.04 -7.41
CA PRO A 20 5.56 10.77 -6.83
C PRO A 20 4.50 11.83 -7.22
N TYR A 21 4.90 13.00 -7.70
CA TYR A 21 3.99 14.10 -8.04
C TYR A 21 3.87 14.36 -9.55
N ASP A 22 4.44 13.50 -10.40
CA ASP A 22 4.40 13.69 -11.85
C ASP A 22 2.96 13.72 -12.38
N LEU A 23 2.61 14.67 -13.24
CA LEU A 23 1.30 14.74 -13.88
C LEU A 23 1.40 14.68 -15.41
N ARG A 24 2.59 14.41 -15.95
CA ARG A 24 2.78 14.24 -17.39
C ARG A 24 1.87 13.13 -17.90
N ASN A 25 1.18 13.41 -18.99
CA ASN A 25 0.23 12.50 -19.65
C ASN A 25 -1.00 12.08 -18.80
N LEU A 26 -1.20 12.67 -17.61
CA LEU A 26 -2.36 12.41 -16.76
C LEU A 26 -3.38 13.55 -16.87
N ARG A 27 -3.87 13.80 -18.09
CA ARG A 27 -4.83 14.89 -18.36
C ARG A 27 -6.28 14.44 -18.24
N GLN A 28 -6.56 13.15 -18.41
CA GLN A 28 -7.92 12.59 -18.44
C GLN A 28 -8.21 11.77 -17.19
N CYS A 29 -9.47 11.75 -16.74
CA CYS A 29 -9.87 10.92 -15.60
C CYS A 29 -9.60 9.43 -15.82
N SER A 30 -9.76 8.93 -17.04
CA SER A 30 -9.42 7.55 -17.44
C SER A 30 -7.94 7.24 -17.20
N THR A 31 -7.05 8.15 -17.61
CA THR A 31 -5.60 7.97 -17.42
C THR A 31 -5.20 8.00 -15.95
N ILE A 32 -5.82 8.85 -15.14
CA ILE A 32 -5.60 8.89 -13.68
C ILE A 32 -6.11 7.59 -13.04
N GLY A 33 -7.32 7.14 -13.40
CA GLY A 33 -7.90 5.91 -12.88
C GLY A 33 -7.07 4.67 -13.23
N ALA A 34 -6.54 4.59 -14.46
CA ALA A 34 -5.66 3.49 -14.88
C ALA A 34 -4.33 3.48 -14.11
N GLU A 35 -3.79 4.65 -13.77
CA GLU A 35 -2.61 4.75 -12.93
C GLU A 35 -2.88 4.31 -11.48
N VAL A 36 -4.00 4.75 -10.91
CA VAL A 36 -4.43 4.31 -9.57
C VAL A 36 -4.66 2.79 -9.54
N ALA A 37 -5.27 2.22 -10.58
CA ALA A 37 -5.49 0.77 -10.68
C ALA A 37 -4.16 -0.02 -10.71
N ARG A 38 -3.16 0.45 -11.47
CA ARG A 38 -1.82 -0.14 -11.51
C ARG A 38 -1.11 -0.07 -10.15
N LEU A 39 -1.28 1.03 -9.42
CA LEU A 39 -0.76 1.17 -8.06
C LEU A 39 -1.48 0.24 -7.08
N ASN A 40 -2.80 0.08 -7.21
CA ASN A 40 -3.59 -0.85 -6.39
C ASN A 40 -3.20 -2.33 -6.63
N GLU A 41 -2.90 -2.71 -7.86
CA GLU A 41 -2.42 -4.07 -8.17
C GLU A 41 -1.08 -4.36 -7.47
N ALA A 42 -0.18 -3.37 -7.40
CA ALA A 42 1.12 -3.53 -6.77
C ALA A 42 1.09 -3.38 -5.22
N LEU A 43 0.22 -2.53 -4.68
CA LEU A 43 0.15 -2.20 -3.25
C LEU A 43 -0.93 -2.98 -2.49
N GLY A 44 -1.86 -3.60 -3.20
CA GLY A 44 -3.10 -4.13 -2.64
C GLY A 44 -4.20 -3.07 -2.49
N PRO A 45 -5.37 -3.48 -1.94
CA PRO A 45 -6.53 -2.60 -1.77
C PRO A 45 -6.16 -1.36 -0.96
N ASP A 46 -6.77 -0.23 -1.31
CA ASP A 46 -6.57 1.01 -0.57
C ASP A 46 -7.40 1.06 0.71
N THR A 47 -6.98 1.87 1.69
CA THR A 47 -7.63 2.00 3.00
C THR A 47 -9.06 2.55 2.88
N ASP A 48 -9.33 3.32 1.82
CA ASP A 48 -10.62 3.93 1.50
C ASP A 48 -11.48 3.09 0.55
N GLU A 49 -10.97 1.94 0.07
CA GLU A 49 -11.75 1.00 -0.72
C GLU A 49 -12.78 0.33 0.21
N PRO A 50 -14.09 0.40 -0.09
CA PRO A 50 -15.06 -0.34 0.70
C PRO A 50 -14.68 -1.82 0.65
N PRO A 51 -14.71 -2.54 1.79
CA PRO A 51 -14.44 -3.97 1.78
C PRO A 51 -15.39 -4.62 0.76
N VAL A 52 -14.85 -5.53 -0.04
CA VAL A 52 -15.69 -6.42 -0.87
C VAL A 52 -16.78 -6.94 0.07
N PRO A 53 -18.07 -6.88 -0.31
CA PRO A 53 -19.14 -7.42 0.52
C PRO A 53 -19.03 -8.95 0.54
N ASP A 54 -18.01 -9.45 1.22
CA ASP A 54 -18.01 -10.78 1.78
C ASP A 54 -19.07 -10.73 2.87
N GLY A 55 -20.09 -11.57 2.74
CA GLY A 55 -21.21 -11.71 3.67
C GLY A 55 -20.83 -12.14 5.08
N SER A 56 -19.59 -11.89 5.51
CA SER A 56 -19.10 -12.08 6.86
C SER A 56 -19.73 -11.09 7.82
N THR A 57 -20.19 -11.62 8.94
CA THR A 57 -20.88 -10.86 9.99
C THR A 57 -19.87 -10.09 10.83
N LEU A 58 -20.30 -9.00 11.48
CA LEU A 58 -19.43 -8.17 12.34
C LEU A 58 -18.73 -8.98 13.45
N THR A 59 -19.34 -10.09 13.88
CA THR A 59 -18.83 -11.02 14.88
C THR A 59 -17.59 -11.78 14.41
N GLU A 60 -17.51 -12.17 13.13
CA GLU A 60 -16.35 -12.87 12.57
C GLU A 60 -15.13 -11.95 12.51
N ARG A 61 -15.33 -10.67 12.17
CA ARG A 61 -14.24 -9.66 12.16
C ARG A 61 -13.70 -9.36 13.57
N ALA A 62 -14.54 -9.46 14.60
CA ALA A 62 -14.12 -9.26 15.99
C ALA A 62 -13.26 -10.43 16.51
N GLY A 63 -13.54 -11.67 16.08
CA GLY A 63 -12.74 -12.84 16.41
C GLY A 63 -11.31 -12.75 15.88
N ASP A 64 -11.12 -12.33 14.63
CA ASP A 64 -9.80 -12.21 14.01
C ASP A 64 -8.90 -11.17 14.69
N ALA A 65 -9.48 -10.09 15.22
CA ALA A 65 -8.73 -9.07 15.95
C ALA A 65 -8.23 -9.60 17.32
N ALA A 66 -9.06 -10.39 18.02
CA ALA A 66 -8.70 -10.99 19.30
C ALA A 66 -7.60 -12.05 19.16
N SER A 67 -7.63 -12.86 18.09
CA SER A 67 -6.60 -13.88 17.83
C SER A 67 -5.22 -13.27 17.54
N ARG A 68 -5.15 -12.10 16.89
CA ARG A 68 -3.88 -11.40 16.63
C ARG A 68 -3.23 -10.88 17.92
N ALA A 69 -4.03 -10.38 18.87
CA ALA A 69 -3.53 -9.90 20.16
C ALA A 69 -2.94 -11.03 21.04
N ALA A 70 -3.50 -12.24 20.97
CA ALA A 70 -3.00 -13.39 21.71
C ALA A 70 -1.64 -13.91 21.21
N LEU A 71 -1.34 -13.75 19.91
CA LEU A 71 -0.07 -14.18 19.33
C LEU A 71 1.10 -13.23 19.62
N ASP A 72 0.83 -11.94 19.85
CA ASP A 72 1.86 -10.95 20.21
C ASP A 72 2.37 -11.15 21.65
N ALA A 73 1.55 -11.67 22.56
CA ALA A 73 1.94 -11.91 23.95
C ALA A 73 2.96 -13.05 24.15
N ILE A 74 3.13 -13.94 23.17
CA ILE A 74 4.06 -15.09 23.28
C ILE A 74 5.46 -14.74 22.75
N ARG A 75 5.60 -13.68 21.94
CA ARG A 75 6.86 -13.36 21.26
C ARG A 75 7.90 -12.65 22.13
N ASP A 76 7.53 -12.20 23.33
CA ASP A 76 8.36 -11.32 24.16
C ASP A 76 9.37 -12.05 25.08
N ALA A 77 9.41 -13.39 25.04
CA ALA A 77 10.15 -14.18 26.04
C ALA A 77 11.56 -14.66 25.65
N THR A 78 12.06 -14.45 24.42
CA THR A 78 13.40 -14.95 24.07
C THR A 78 14.13 -14.09 23.05
N THR A 79 15.02 -13.20 23.51
CA THR A 79 16.36 -13.09 22.91
C THR A 79 17.29 -12.24 23.79
N ASP A 80 17.96 -12.90 24.73
CA ASP A 80 19.25 -12.43 25.25
C ASP A 80 20.31 -13.32 24.63
N PHE A 81 21.06 -12.78 23.65
CA PHE A 81 22.41 -13.20 23.21
C PHE A 81 22.71 -12.59 21.83
N ILE A 82 23.50 -11.51 21.75
CA ILE A 82 24.09 -11.07 20.48
C ILE A 82 25.59 -10.75 20.64
N PRO A 83 26.49 -11.72 20.40
CA PRO A 83 27.84 -11.46 19.97
C PRO A 83 27.88 -10.81 18.56
N GLY A 84 29.00 -10.15 18.22
CA GLY A 84 29.51 -10.17 16.85
C GLY A 84 29.08 -9.07 15.87
N ARG A 85 30.01 -8.13 15.67
CA ARG A 85 30.00 -7.07 14.65
C ARG A 85 29.91 -7.55 13.18
N SER A 86 30.03 -8.86 12.92
CA SER A 86 29.92 -9.47 11.58
C SER A 86 28.47 -9.74 11.15
N TRP A 87 27.54 -9.77 12.10
CA TRP A 87 26.13 -10.09 11.88
C TRP A 87 25.39 -8.79 11.59
N VAL A 88 25.80 -7.73 12.29
CA VAL A 88 25.39 -6.35 12.03
C VAL A 88 25.53 -6.06 10.53
N ARG A 89 26.66 -6.35 9.86
CA ARG A 89 26.79 -6.07 8.41
C ARG A 89 25.83 -6.87 7.51
N ARG A 90 25.55 -8.13 7.87
CA ARG A 90 24.62 -9.00 7.10
C ARG A 90 23.15 -8.64 7.37
N LEU A 91 22.83 -8.31 8.61
CA LEU A 91 21.53 -7.79 9.02
C LEU A 91 21.30 -6.40 8.44
N THR A 92 22.27 -5.48 8.48
CA THR A 92 22.16 -4.13 7.89
C THR A 92 22.05 -4.18 6.36
N GLY A 93 22.68 -5.15 5.69
CA GLY A 93 22.54 -5.32 4.24
C GLY A 93 21.17 -5.88 3.84
N ALA A 94 20.66 -6.88 4.55
CA ALA A 94 19.29 -7.38 4.39
C ALA A 94 18.25 -6.30 4.77
N GLU A 95 18.56 -5.50 5.79
CA GLU A 95 17.77 -4.36 6.22
C GLU A 95 17.79 -3.24 5.17
N GLN A 96 18.91 -2.97 4.48
CA GLN A 96 18.95 -1.95 3.44
C GLN A 96 18.04 -2.29 2.25
N HIS A 97 18.03 -3.55 1.80
CA HIS A 97 17.07 -4.00 0.77
C HIS A 97 15.64 -3.89 1.28
N SER A 98 15.40 -4.30 2.52
CA SER A 98 14.07 -4.23 3.14
C SER A 98 13.61 -2.76 3.27
N ARG A 99 14.50 -1.84 3.66
CA ARG A 99 14.25 -0.40 3.74
C ARG A 99 13.93 0.19 2.37
N HIS A 100 14.64 -0.23 1.31
CA HIS A 100 14.35 0.22 -0.04
C HIS A 100 12.97 -0.27 -0.54
N VAL A 101 12.62 -1.53 -0.29
CA VAL A 101 11.28 -2.04 -0.58
C VAL A 101 10.21 -1.24 0.16
N GLN A 102 10.42 -0.95 1.46
CA GLN A 102 9.51 -0.11 2.24
C GLN A 102 9.43 1.32 1.69
N SER A 103 10.56 1.92 1.31
CA SER A 103 10.62 3.25 0.65
C SER A 103 9.73 3.28 -0.59
N ALA A 104 9.90 2.31 -1.48
CA ALA A 104 9.11 2.21 -2.71
C ALA A 104 7.61 2.00 -2.44
N ILE A 105 7.24 1.20 -1.43
CA ILE A 105 5.85 1.04 -1.00
C ILE A 105 5.26 2.37 -0.51
N GLN A 106 6.00 3.09 0.33
CA GLN A 106 5.53 4.38 0.85
C GLN A 106 5.43 5.43 -0.26
N ALA A 107 6.38 5.47 -1.19
CA ALA A 107 6.30 6.31 -2.38
C ALA A 107 5.06 5.99 -3.23
N GLY A 108 4.78 4.70 -3.45
CA GLY A 108 3.56 4.26 -4.13
C GLY A 108 2.27 4.71 -3.43
N ARG A 109 2.22 4.60 -2.09
CA ARG A 109 1.07 5.07 -1.29
C ARG A 109 0.88 6.59 -1.39
N MET A 110 1.96 7.36 -1.28
CA MET A 110 1.93 8.82 -1.46
C MET A 110 1.44 9.19 -2.86
N ARG A 111 1.96 8.51 -3.89
CA ARG A 111 1.55 8.68 -5.29
C ARG A 111 0.06 8.42 -5.47
N ARG A 112 -0.45 7.30 -4.95
CA ARG A 112 -1.87 6.94 -5.01
C ARG A 112 -2.75 8.00 -4.36
N ALA A 113 -2.40 8.42 -3.14
CA ALA A 113 -3.14 9.46 -2.41
C ALA A 113 -3.17 10.79 -3.16
N PHE A 114 -2.03 11.20 -3.72
CA PHE A 114 -1.94 12.41 -4.54
C PHE A 114 -2.84 12.34 -5.78
N LEU A 115 -2.78 11.24 -6.54
CA LEU A 115 -3.61 11.05 -7.74
C LEU A 115 -5.10 11.08 -7.42
N LYS A 116 -5.51 10.45 -6.32
CA LYS A 116 -6.90 10.50 -5.84
C LYS A 116 -7.33 11.93 -5.49
N GLY A 117 -6.46 12.71 -4.85
CA GLY A 117 -6.69 14.13 -4.57
C GLY A 117 -6.84 14.98 -5.85
N ILE A 118 -5.99 14.76 -6.85
CA ILE A 118 -6.11 15.42 -8.16
C ILE A 118 -7.40 15.00 -8.88
N GLY A 119 -7.79 13.73 -8.80
CA GLY A 119 -9.06 13.26 -9.34
C GLY A 119 -10.26 13.93 -8.68
N MET A 120 -10.25 14.09 -7.36
CA MET A 120 -11.29 14.87 -6.65
C MET A 120 -11.33 16.32 -7.11
N GLN A 121 -10.18 16.99 -7.19
CA GLN A 121 -10.09 18.37 -7.67
C GLN A 121 -10.68 18.51 -9.09
N ARG A 122 -10.45 17.50 -9.94
CA ARG A 122 -10.95 17.45 -11.33
C ARG A 122 -12.34 16.84 -11.49
N ASN A 123 -13.04 16.55 -10.39
CA ASN A 123 -14.37 15.95 -10.41
C ASN A 123 -14.43 14.60 -11.15
N CYS A 124 -13.36 13.81 -11.08
CA CYS A 124 -13.30 12.47 -11.66
C CYS A 124 -14.07 11.46 -10.77
N PRO A 125 -14.74 10.45 -11.36
CA PRO A 125 -15.31 9.35 -10.62
C PRO A 125 -14.23 8.38 -10.09
N PRO A 126 -14.55 7.53 -9.09
CA PRO A 126 -13.71 6.39 -8.71
C PRO A 126 -13.42 5.49 -9.94
N PRO A 127 -12.23 4.88 -10.07
CA PRO A 127 -11.13 4.79 -9.10
C PRO A 127 -10.15 5.98 -9.13
N ALA A 128 -10.37 6.99 -9.97
CA ALA A 128 -9.49 8.16 -10.05
C ALA A 128 -9.64 9.09 -8.82
N SER A 129 -10.68 8.90 -8.02
CA SER A 129 -10.95 9.57 -6.74
C SER A 129 -11.16 8.52 -5.64
N PRO A 130 -11.24 8.92 -4.35
CA PRO A 130 -11.63 8.01 -3.28
C PRO A 130 -12.99 7.37 -3.53
N GLY A 131 -13.20 6.14 -3.04
CA GLY A 131 -14.41 5.36 -3.30
C GLY A 131 -15.71 6.05 -2.83
N TRP A 132 -15.63 6.89 -1.81
CA TRP A 132 -16.75 7.66 -1.28
C TRP A 132 -17.06 8.95 -2.07
N PHE A 133 -16.16 9.39 -2.96
CA PHE A 133 -16.32 10.64 -3.69
C PHE A 133 -17.37 10.50 -4.80
N ARG A 134 -18.33 11.42 -4.83
CA ARG A 134 -19.35 11.51 -5.87
C ARG A 134 -19.11 12.74 -6.75
N PRO A 135 -18.88 12.59 -8.06
CA PRO A 135 -18.67 13.74 -8.94
C PRO A 135 -19.95 14.57 -9.07
N ARG A 136 -19.80 15.89 -9.07
CA ARG A 136 -20.89 16.85 -9.32
C ARG A 136 -21.49 16.56 -10.69
N GLY A 137 -22.83 16.45 -10.76
CA GLY A 137 -23.58 16.13 -11.98
C GLY A 137 -24.00 14.65 -12.12
N ALA A 138 -23.41 13.72 -11.35
CA ALA A 138 -23.86 12.32 -11.35
C ALA A 138 -25.14 12.07 -10.52
N SER A 139 -25.51 13.01 -9.64
CA SER A 139 -26.69 12.92 -8.77
C SER A 139 -28.02 13.31 -9.44
N GLN A 140 -28.01 13.71 -10.72
CA GLN A 140 -29.19 14.25 -11.43
C GLN A 140 -29.76 13.30 -12.49
N ARG A 141 -29.39 12.02 -12.49
CA ARG A 141 -29.95 11.01 -13.39
C ARG A 141 -30.45 9.80 -12.62
#